data_AF-A0A917HZN7-F1
#
_entry.id   AF-A0A917HZN7-F1
#
_cell.length_a   1.000
_cell.length_b   1.000
_cell.length_c   1.000
_cell.angle_alpha   90.00
_cell.angle_beta   90.00
_cell.angle_gamma   90.00
#
_symmetry.space_group_name_H-M   'P 1'
#
loop_
_entity.id
_entity.type
_entity.pdbx_description
1 polymer ?
#
loop_
_entity_poly.entity_id
_entity_poly.type
_entity_poly.pdbx_seq_one_letter_code
_entity_poly.pdbx_strand_id
1 'polypeptide(L)'
;MPKTVLIILNFERAFSGLFLFLVYLEKKIMKTNLAMVCLVLLFLSPLTAQIKQTPATFKNESLAKFLSEDILSRIKDIDVPNGKVTVSFTITKDGEVVDPFPENFKERILALNALLAVQATSKLWNPTLSNGVAIDKKYKIFFNFIEDVEKVELEFQGIEAYMNSGKYKKVLRLLERNNLQYSNSSTYFSKRAEVKKKLNDYVGFKKDSIKAQELKNEVLGELTIITKGKIKRVVSIGVVETKDVIRNQN
;
A
#
# COMPACT_ATOMS: atom_id res chain seq x y z
N MET A 1 0.47 13.26 -25.37
CA MET A 1 1.72 12.46 -25.37
C MET A 1 2.30 12.43 -23.96
N PRO A 2 2.65 11.27 -23.39
CA PRO A 2 3.08 11.18 -21.99
C PRO A 2 4.51 11.70 -21.85
N LYS A 3 4.72 12.63 -20.89
CA LYS A 3 6.00 13.28 -20.56
C LYS A 3 7.13 12.28 -20.24
N THR A 4 6.81 11.03 -19.95
CA THR A 4 7.76 9.96 -19.60
C THR A 4 8.63 9.52 -20.79
N VAL A 5 8.11 9.56 -22.03
CA VAL A 5 8.87 9.11 -23.22
C VAL A 5 9.98 10.11 -23.58
N LEU A 6 9.78 11.40 -23.28
CA LEU A 6 10.77 12.44 -23.56
C LEU A 6 11.99 12.37 -22.63
N ILE A 7 11.82 11.84 -21.41
CA ILE A 7 12.92 11.71 -20.44
C ILE A 7 13.86 10.57 -20.84
N ILE A 8 13.32 9.46 -21.37
CA ILE A 8 14.12 8.29 -21.76
C ILE A 8 14.98 8.58 -22.99
N LEU A 9 14.44 9.30 -23.98
CA LEU A 9 15.18 9.65 -25.21
C LEU A 9 16.33 10.64 -24.97
N ASN A 10 16.20 11.54 -23.99
CA ASN A 10 17.31 12.43 -23.61
C ASN A 10 18.40 11.70 -22.82
N PHE A 11 18.06 10.59 -22.15
CA PHE A 11 19.03 9.80 -21.40
C PHE A 11 19.96 8.98 -22.31
N GLU A 12 19.44 8.41 -23.41
CA GLU A 12 20.26 7.64 -24.37
C GLU A 12 21.25 8.51 -25.16
N ARG A 13 20.87 9.75 -25.50
CA ARG A 13 21.79 10.70 -26.16
C ARG A 13 22.90 11.18 -25.24
N ALA A 14 22.64 11.34 -23.94
CA ALA A 14 23.68 11.66 -22.97
C ALA A 14 24.67 10.49 -22.79
N PHE A 15 24.19 9.24 -22.80
CA PHE A 15 25.03 8.06 -22.62
C PHE A 15 25.96 7.78 -23.80
N SER A 16 25.50 7.96 -25.04
CA SER A 16 26.33 7.76 -26.25
C SER A 16 27.45 8.80 -26.36
N GLY A 17 27.19 10.05 -25.98
CA GLY A 17 28.22 11.09 -25.91
C GLY A 17 29.27 10.81 -24.83
N LEU A 18 28.84 10.34 -23.65
CA LEU A 18 29.75 9.99 -22.55
C LEU A 18 30.66 8.81 -22.92
N PHE A 19 30.14 7.81 -23.65
CA PHE A 19 30.90 6.64 -24.07
C PHE A 19 31.99 7.00 -25.08
N LEU A 20 31.68 7.84 -26.08
CA LEU A 20 32.67 8.32 -27.04
C LEU A 20 33.73 9.20 -26.37
N PHE A 21 33.36 10.01 -25.37
CA PHE A 21 34.30 10.82 -24.59
C PHE A 21 35.23 9.96 -23.72
N LEU A 22 34.72 8.87 -23.13
CA LEU A 22 35.51 7.90 -22.37
C LEU A 22 36.50 7.13 -23.25
N VAL A 23 36.08 6.68 -24.43
CA VAL A 23 36.95 6.00 -25.41
C VAL A 23 38.02 6.97 -25.96
N TYR A 24 37.69 8.26 -26.11
CA TYR A 24 38.67 9.28 -26.51
C TYR A 24 39.71 9.55 -25.41
N LEU A 25 39.30 9.55 -24.13
CA LEU A 25 40.19 9.70 -22.99
C LEU A 25 41.17 8.52 -22.81
N GLU A 26 40.74 7.29 -23.11
CA GLU A 26 41.58 6.09 -23.04
C GLU A 26 42.83 6.16 -23.93
N LYS A 27 42.75 6.81 -25.10
CA LYS A 27 43.87 6.84 -26.06
C LYS A 27 44.96 7.86 -25.74
N LYS A 28 44.69 8.87 -24.90
CA LYS A 28 45.60 10.02 -24.72
C LYS A 28 46.28 10.09 -23.35
N ILE A 29 45.82 9.33 -22.35
CA ILE A 29 46.26 9.53 -20.97
C ILE A 29 46.68 8.20 -20.33
N MET A 30 47.92 7.80 -20.58
CA MET A 30 48.53 6.59 -20.02
C MET A 30 48.62 6.64 -18.49
N LYS A 31 47.96 5.67 -17.85
CA LYS A 31 48.21 5.01 -16.56
C LYS A 31 48.12 5.82 -15.25
N THR A 32 48.47 7.09 -15.17
CA THR A 32 48.44 7.85 -13.88
C THR A 32 47.12 8.58 -13.61
N ASN A 33 46.34 8.90 -14.63
CA ASN A 33 45.08 9.65 -14.46
C ASN A 33 43.82 8.77 -14.49
N LEU A 34 43.92 7.49 -14.87
CA LEU A 34 42.78 6.57 -14.81
C LEU A 34 42.30 6.37 -13.36
N ALA A 35 43.25 6.31 -12.41
CA ALA A 35 42.95 6.26 -10.99
C ALA A 35 42.21 7.52 -10.51
N MET A 36 42.57 8.71 -11.02
CA MET A 36 41.91 9.97 -10.68
C MET A 36 40.50 10.06 -11.29
N VAL A 37 40.30 9.59 -12.52
CA VAL A 37 38.96 9.55 -13.16
C VAL A 37 38.04 8.56 -12.44
N CYS A 38 38.53 7.39 -12.04
CA CYS A 38 37.77 6.45 -11.20
C CYS A 38 37.45 7.06 -9.81
N LEU A 39 38.38 7.82 -9.22
CA LEU A 39 38.17 8.50 -7.94
C LEU A 39 37.05 9.56 -8.06
N VAL A 40 37.06 10.38 -9.12
CA VAL A 40 36.03 11.40 -9.38
C VAL A 40 34.66 10.76 -9.66
N LEU A 41 34.61 9.63 -10.36
CA LEU A 41 33.37 8.89 -10.61
C LEU A 41 32.78 8.25 -9.34
N LEU A 42 33.60 7.85 -8.36
CA LEU A 42 33.13 7.37 -7.06
C LEU A 42 32.52 8.51 -6.22
N PHE A 43 33.05 9.74 -6.33
CA PHE A 43 32.50 10.93 -5.67
C PHE A 43 31.27 11.53 -6.37
N LEU A 44 31.00 11.15 -7.62
CA LEU A 44 29.79 11.52 -8.37
C LEU A 44 28.62 10.57 -8.14
N SER A 45 28.73 9.62 -7.21
CA SER A 45 27.56 8.83 -6.79
C SER A 45 26.49 9.82 -6.33
N PRO A 46 25.34 9.92 -7.04
CA PRO A 46 24.32 10.87 -6.65
C PRO A 46 23.89 10.49 -5.24
N LEU A 47 24.03 11.44 -4.32
CA LEU A 47 23.41 11.40 -3.02
C LEU A 47 21.90 11.42 -3.26
N THR A 48 21.34 10.28 -3.68
CA THR A 48 19.91 10.10 -3.76
C THR A 48 19.45 10.06 -2.33
N ALA A 49 19.22 11.24 -1.76
CA ALA A 49 18.57 11.39 -0.48
C ALA A 49 17.27 10.57 -0.58
N GLN A 50 17.25 9.41 0.08
CA GLN A 50 16.07 8.57 0.11
C GLN A 50 14.99 9.40 0.77
N ILE A 51 13.94 9.75 0.03
CA ILE A 51 12.81 10.51 0.56
C ILE A 51 12.18 9.63 1.63
N LYS A 52 12.40 9.96 2.90
CA LYS A 52 11.80 9.24 4.03
C LYS A 52 10.38 9.75 4.18
N GLN A 53 9.42 8.94 3.77
CA GLN A 53 8.01 9.21 3.97
C GLN A 53 7.48 8.44 5.18
N THR A 54 6.86 9.16 6.10
CA THR A 54 6.04 8.56 7.17
C THR A 54 4.57 8.73 6.76
N PRO A 55 3.81 7.64 6.59
CA PRO A 55 2.40 7.74 6.19
C PRO A 55 1.54 8.40 7.27
N ALA A 56 0.38 8.93 6.87
CA ALA A 56 -0.60 9.46 7.80
C ALA A 56 -1.04 8.39 8.81
N THR A 57 -1.29 8.81 10.06
CA THR A 57 -1.75 7.93 11.15
C THR A 57 -3.02 8.49 11.77
N PHE A 58 -3.92 7.61 12.22
CA PHE A 58 -5.19 8.03 12.82
C PHE A 58 -5.00 8.37 14.30
N LYS A 59 -5.65 9.43 14.79
CA LYS A 59 -5.54 9.92 16.16
C LYS A 59 -6.43 9.11 17.11
N ASN A 60 -6.02 9.05 18.38
CA ASN A 60 -6.79 8.71 19.58
C ASN A 60 -7.44 7.31 19.67
N GLU A 61 -7.60 6.55 18.60
CA GLU A 61 -8.07 5.16 18.62
C GLU A 61 -7.76 4.39 17.33
N SER A 62 -8.29 3.16 17.21
CA SER A 62 -8.19 2.38 15.98
C SER A 62 -9.11 2.96 14.91
N LEU A 63 -8.55 3.31 13.75
CA LEU A 63 -9.30 3.73 12.56
C LEU A 63 -10.44 2.77 12.23
N ALA A 64 -10.17 1.45 12.30
CA ALA A 64 -11.16 0.44 12.00
C ALA A 64 -12.36 0.51 12.95
N LYS A 65 -12.11 0.77 14.23
CA LYS A 65 -13.15 0.92 15.24
C LYS A 65 -13.98 2.18 14.98
N PHE A 66 -13.34 3.33 14.81
CA PHE A 66 -14.03 4.59 14.53
C PHE A 66 -14.95 4.48 13.30
N LEU A 67 -14.38 4.04 12.17
CA LEU A 67 -15.13 3.89 10.92
C LEU A 67 -16.25 2.86 11.04
N SER A 68 -16.02 1.78 11.80
CA SER A 68 -17.06 0.79 12.04
C SER A 68 -18.25 1.37 12.80
N GLU A 69 -18.00 2.07 13.90
CA GLU A 69 -19.05 2.64 14.73
C GLU A 69 -19.86 3.69 13.95
N ASP A 70 -19.17 4.55 13.19
CA ASP A 70 -19.83 5.53 12.32
C ASP A 70 -20.72 4.83 11.27
N ILE A 71 -20.19 3.87 10.51
CA ILE A 71 -20.97 3.18 9.49
C ILE A 71 -22.14 2.42 10.10
N LEU A 72 -21.90 1.65 11.17
CA LEU A 72 -22.93 0.84 11.82
C LEU A 72 -24.06 1.71 12.38
N SER A 73 -23.75 2.90 12.88
CA SER A 73 -24.76 3.85 13.35
C SER A 73 -25.71 4.31 12.23
N ARG A 74 -25.20 4.49 11.01
CA ARG A 74 -25.97 4.96 9.84
C ARG A 74 -26.81 3.88 9.20
N ILE A 75 -26.31 2.65 9.19
CA ILE A 75 -26.98 1.54 8.51
C ILE A 75 -27.85 0.71 9.44
N LYS A 76 -27.95 1.01 10.74
CA LYS A 76 -28.52 0.15 11.79
C LYS A 76 -29.87 -0.49 11.41
N ASP A 77 -30.78 0.27 10.81
CA ASP A 77 -32.14 -0.17 10.51
C ASP A 77 -32.38 -0.43 9.01
N ILE A 78 -31.29 -0.56 8.25
CA ILE A 78 -31.31 -0.78 6.81
C ILE A 78 -30.75 -2.17 6.52
N ASP A 79 -31.38 -2.86 5.56
CA ASP A 79 -30.83 -4.07 4.97
C ASP A 79 -29.70 -3.70 4.01
N VAL A 80 -28.51 -4.21 4.28
CA VAL A 80 -27.29 -3.76 3.60
C VAL A 80 -26.80 -4.86 2.67
N PRO A 81 -26.82 -4.61 1.35
CA PRO A 81 -26.39 -5.61 0.40
C PRO A 81 -24.90 -5.89 0.51
N ASN A 82 -24.51 -7.09 0.09
CA ASN A 82 -23.10 -7.46 -0.06
C ASN A 82 -22.45 -6.59 -1.14
N GLY A 83 -21.24 -6.12 -0.88
CA GLY A 83 -20.54 -5.29 -1.84
C GLY A 83 -19.21 -4.75 -1.36
N LYS A 84 -18.41 -4.27 -2.30
CA LYS A 84 -17.15 -3.59 -2.01
C LYS A 84 -17.27 -2.13 -2.36
N VAL A 85 -16.64 -1.29 -1.54
CA VAL A 85 -16.50 0.14 -1.80
C VAL A 85 -15.05 0.54 -1.62
N THR A 86 -14.51 1.27 -2.59
CA THR A 86 -13.22 1.95 -2.47
C THR A 86 -13.48 3.44 -2.39
N VAL A 87 -13.01 4.09 -1.32
CA VAL A 87 -13.06 5.55 -1.20
C VAL A 87 -11.64 6.08 -1.26
N SER A 88 -11.37 6.95 -2.22
CA SER A 88 -10.13 7.72 -2.29
C SER A 88 -10.33 9.12 -1.74
N PHE A 89 -9.32 9.70 -1.12
CA PHE A 89 -9.38 11.03 -0.52
C PHE A 89 -7.97 11.58 -0.31
N THR A 90 -7.83 12.87 -0.08
CA THR A 90 -6.56 13.50 0.27
C THR A 90 -6.58 13.89 1.74
N ILE A 91 -5.53 13.52 2.47
CA ILE A 91 -5.27 14.07 3.80
C ILE A 91 -4.33 15.27 3.62
N THR A 92 -4.75 16.44 4.06
CA THR A 92 -3.93 17.66 3.99
C THR A 92 -2.83 17.64 5.07
N LYS A 93 -1.86 18.55 4.93
CA LYS A 93 -0.84 18.82 5.95
C LYS A 93 -1.41 19.16 7.34
N ASP A 94 -2.67 19.61 7.40
CA ASP A 94 -3.37 19.97 8.64
C ASP A 94 -4.22 18.80 9.19
N GLY A 95 -4.18 17.63 8.53
CA GLY A 95 -4.94 16.44 8.90
C GLY A 95 -6.41 16.49 8.47
N GLU A 96 -6.81 17.44 7.62
CA GLU A 96 -8.16 17.52 7.06
C GLU A 96 -8.33 16.52 5.92
N VAL A 97 -9.53 15.98 5.78
CA VAL A 97 -9.90 15.13 4.64
C VAL A 97 -10.57 15.99 3.57
N VAL A 98 -9.99 16.00 2.37
CA VAL A 98 -10.50 16.73 1.19
C VAL A 98 -10.67 15.79 0.00
N ASP A 99 -11.53 16.19 -0.94
CA ASP A 99 -11.86 15.46 -2.18
C ASP A 99 -12.19 13.95 -2.01
N PRO A 100 -13.03 13.56 -1.04
CA PRO A 100 -13.39 12.17 -0.88
C PRO A 100 -14.26 11.72 -2.07
N PHE A 101 -13.89 10.61 -2.70
CA PHE A 101 -14.51 10.12 -3.92
C PHE A 101 -14.61 8.58 -3.92
N PRO A 102 -15.81 8.01 -4.15
CA PRO A 102 -15.99 6.56 -4.24
C PRO A 102 -15.56 6.06 -5.64
N GLU A 103 -14.39 5.42 -5.73
CA GLU A 103 -13.80 4.97 -7.01
C GLU A 103 -14.48 3.73 -7.58
N ASN A 104 -14.89 2.80 -6.72
CA ASN A 104 -15.49 1.53 -7.12
C ASN A 104 -16.55 1.14 -6.10
N PHE A 105 -17.78 0.93 -6.59
CA PHE A 105 -18.91 0.47 -5.80
C PHE A 105 -19.97 -0.13 -6.71
N LYS A 106 -20.71 -1.12 -6.20
CA LYS A 106 -21.88 -1.67 -6.89
C LYS A 106 -23.15 -0.92 -6.52
N GLU A 107 -23.33 -0.65 -5.22
CA GLU A 107 -24.57 -0.11 -4.66
C GLU A 107 -24.33 1.30 -4.12
N ARG A 108 -25.18 2.26 -4.53
CA ARG A 108 -25.03 3.68 -4.15
C ARG A 108 -25.11 3.91 -2.65
N ILE A 109 -25.94 3.14 -1.95
CA ILE A 109 -26.09 3.25 -0.50
C ILE A 109 -24.80 2.89 0.24
N LEU A 110 -24.05 1.88 -0.24
CA LEU A 110 -22.77 1.52 0.35
C LEU A 110 -21.73 2.63 0.11
N ALA A 111 -21.71 3.16 -1.12
CA ALA A 111 -20.81 4.24 -1.50
C ALA A 111 -21.03 5.50 -0.65
N LEU A 112 -22.29 5.89 -0.45
CA LEU A 112 -22.65 7.06 0.35
C LEU A 112 -22.22 6.87 1.82
N ASN A 113 -22.51 5.73 2.42
CA ASN A 113 -22.15 5.48 3.83
C ASN A 113 -20.63 5.42 4.03
N ALA A 114 -19.91 4.77 3.12
CA ALA A 114 -18.44 4.75 3.16
C ALA A 114 -17.85 6.15 2.97
N LEU A 115 -18.41 6.96 2.06
CA LEU A 115 -17.98 8.33 1.82
C LEU A 115 -18.17 9.20 3.07
N LEU A 116 -19.34 9.15 3.69
CA LEU A 116 -19.66 9.91 4.90
C LEU A 116 -18.77 9.49 6.08
N ALA A 117 -18.49 8.19 6.22
CA ALA A 117 -17.58 7.69 7.25
C ALA A 117 -16.15 8.20 7.05
N VAL A 118 -15.65 8.24 5.82
CA VAL A 118 -14.34 8.84 5.51
C VAL A 118 -14.35 10.34 5.80
N GLN A 119 -15.40 11.07 5.43
CA GLN A 119 -15.53 12.49 5.75
C GLN A 119 -15.52 12.77 7.25
N ALA A 120 -16.16 11.91 8.05
CA ALA A 120 -16.18 12.01 9.51
C ALA A 120 -14.78 11.88 10.15
N THR A 121 -13.78 11.37 9.42
CA THR A 121 -12.39 11.29 9.90
C THR A 121 -11.60 12.60 9.75
N SER A 122 -12.19 13.67 9.19
CA SER A 122 -11.49 14.94 9.00
C SER A 122 -10.96 15.51 10.33
N LYS A 123 -9.72 16.02 10.34
CA LYS A 123 -8.96 16.51 11.51
C LYS A 123 -8.55 15.44 12.52
N LEU A 124 -8.95 14.18 12.33
CA LEU A 124 -8.55 13.04 13.15
C LEU A 124 -7.28 12.35 12.63
N TRP A 125 -6.57 12.95 11.68
CA TRP A 125 -5.33 12.39 11.14
C TRP A 125 -4.11 13.19 11.58
N ASN A 126 -3.02 12.48 11.89
CA ASN A 126 -1.68 13.02 11.78
C ASN A 126 -1.28 12.97 10.30
N PRO A 127 -0.78 14.07 9.72
CA PRO A 127 -0.51 14.16 8.30
C PRO A 127 0.66 13.26 7.87
N THR A 128 0.78 13.06 6.56
CA THR A 128 1.99 12.42 6.01
C THR A 128 3.18 13.34 6.19
N LEU A 129 4.32 12.80 6.62
CA LEU A 129 5.57 13.55 6.69
C LEU A 129 6.50 13.11 5.56
N SER A 130 7.05 14.07 4.82
CA SER A 130 8.13 13.87 3.87
C SER A 130 9.37 14.59 4.38
N ASN A 131 10.38 13.82 4.78
CA ASN A 131 11.59 14.35 5.43
C ASN A 131 11.26 15.25 6.65
N GLY A 132 10.25 14.85 7.44
CA GLY A 132 9.80 15.59 8.63
C GLY A 132 8.84 16.75 8.35
N VAL A 133 8.58 17.09 7.09
CA VAL A 133 7.65 18.16 6.70
C VAL A 133 6.29 17.57 6.35
N ALA A 134 5.22 18.10 6.94
CA ALA A 134 3.86 17.69 6.63
C ALA A 134 3.49 18.03 5.18
N ILE A 135 2.91 17.06 4.47
CA ILE A 135 2.49 17.19 3.07
C ILE A 135 1.07 16.67 2.87
N ASP A 136 0.42 17.19 1.83
CA ASP A 136 -0.83 16.65 1.34
C ASP A 136 -0.56 15.31 0.63
N LYS A 137 -1.37 14.30 0.92
CA LYS A 137 -1.22 12.98 0.28
C LYS A 137 -2.56 12.30 0.04
N LYS A 138 -2.70 11.73 -1.16
CA LYS A 138 -3.87 10.93 -1.55
C LYS A 138 -3.76 9.51 -1.00
N TYR A 139 -4.87 9.03 -0.47
CA TYR A 139 -5.03 7.72 0.17
C TYR A 139 -6.33 7.05 -0.25
N LYS A 140 -6.45 5.77 0.13
CA LYS A 140 -7.63 4.94 -0.07
C LYS A 140 -8.01 4.19 1.21
N ILE A 141 -9.31 3.97 1.38
CA ILE A 141 -9.86 3.00 2.34
C ILE A 141 -10.78 2.05 1.57
N PHE A 142 -10.64 0.75 1.85
CA PHE A 142 -11.49 -0.29 1.29
C PHE A 142 -12.50 -0.77 2.32
N PHE A 143 -13.76 -0.81 1.91
CA PHE A 143 -14.86 -1.36 2.68
C PHE A 143 -15.39 -2.59 1.96
N ASN A 144 -15.56 -3.68 2.71
CA ASN A 144 -16.09 -4.95 2.24
C ASN A 144 -17.31 -5.30 3.10
N PHE A 145 -18.51 -5.13 2.54
CA PHE A 145 -19.78 -5.47 3.17
C PHE A 145 -20.11 -6.91 2.83
N ILE A 146 -20.21 -7.76 3.87
CA ILE A 146 -20.51 -9.18 3.73
C ILE A 146 -21.59 -9.62 4.73
N GLU A 147 -22.42 -10.56 4.30
CA GLU A 147 -23.48 -11.13 5.12
C GLU A 147 -23.01 -12.35 5.91
N ASP A 148 -22.03 -13.11 5.38
CA ASP A 148 -21.59 -14.37 5.99
C ASP A 148 -20.10 -14.38 6.34
N VAL A 149 -19.83 -14.51 7.64
CA VAL A 149 -18.50 -14.47 8.28
C VAL A 149 -17.79 -15.81 8.19
N GLU A 150 -18.56 -16.91 8.28
CA GLU A 150 -18.01 -18.25 8.49
C GLU A 150 -17.07 -18.63 7.34
N LYS A 151 -17.46 -18.29 6.11
CA LYS A 151 -16.66 -18.56 4.92
C LYS A 151 -15.31 -17.83 4.93
N VAL A 152 -15.25 -16.59 5.44
CA VAL A 152 -14.01 -15.79 5.43
C VAL A 152 -13.03 -16.30 6.48
N GLU A 153 -13.50 -16.55 7.70
CA GLU A 153 -12.64 -17.02 8.80
C GLU A 153 -12.06 -18.41 8.52
N LEU A 154 -12.87 -19.34 8.00
CA LEU A 154 -12.43 -20.69 7.66
C LEU A 154 -11.32 -20.69 6.58
N GLU A 155 -11.39 -19.77 5.62
CA GLU A 155 -10.35 -19.63 4.59
C GLU A 155 -9.01 -19.16 5.18
N PHE A 156 -9.01 -18.20 6.10
CA PHE A 156 -7.78 -17.72 6.74
C PHE A 156 -7.16 -18.75 7.68
N GLN A 157 -7.98 -19.44 8.48
CA GLN A 157 -7.52 -20.53 9.34
C GLN A 157 -6.88 -21.67 8.52
N GLY A 158 -7.48 -22.01 7.38
CA GLY A 158 -6.92 -23.01 6.46
C GLY A 158 -5.57 -22.59 5.87
N ILE A 159 -5.41 -21.32 5.53
CA ILE A 159 -4.13 -20.76 5.05
C ILE A 159 -3.04 -20.90 6.13
N GLU A 160 -3.34 -20.52 7.37
CA GLU A 160 -2.36 -20.57 8.46
C GLU A 160 -1.98 -22.00 8.85
N ALA A 161 -2.94 -22.91 8.91
CA ALA A 161 -2.67 -24.33 9.14
C ALA A 161 -1.76 -24.93 8.05
N TYR A 162 -1.96 -24.56 6.78
CA TYR A 162 -1.11 -25.02 5.68
C TYR A 162 0.27 -24.34 5.65
N MET A 163 0.37 -23.09 6.08
CA MET A 163 1.65 -22.40 6.28
C MET A 163 2.48 -23.11 7.35
N ASN A 164 1.89 -23.38 8.52
CA ASN A 164 2.57 -24.02 9.66
C ASN A 164 3.01 -25.45 9.34
N SER A 165 2.27 -26.16 8.50
CA SER A 165 2.62 -27.52 8.05
C SER A 165 3.54 -27.55 6.82
N GLY A 166 4.06 -26.39 6.36
CA GLY A 166 4.98 -26.30 5.23
C GLY A 166 4.37 -26.65 3.86
N LYS A 167 3.02 -26.69 3.76
CA LYS A 167 2.29 -27.04 2.53
C LYS A 167 2.15 -25.83 1.60
N TYR A 168 3.26 -25.16 1.31
CA TYR A 168 3.32 -23.87 0.59
C TYR A 168 2.64 -23.89 -0.79
N LYS A 169 2.74 -25.00 -1.55
CA LYS A 169 2.02 -25.13 -2.84
C LYS A 169 0.50 -25.05 -2.68
N LYS A 170 -0.06 -25.65 -1.62
CA LYS A 170 -1.50 -25.59 -1.34
C LYS A 170 -1.90 -24.18 -0.91
N VAL A 171 -1.07 -23.52 -0.11
CA VAL A 171 -1.28 -22.12 0.30
C VAL A 171 -1.34 -21.21 -0.91
N LEU A 172 -0.36 -21.29 -1.82
CA LEU A 172 -0.31 -20.45 -3.02
C LEU A 172 -1.57 -20.63 -3.87
N ARG A 173 -2.01 -21.88 -4.08
CA ARG A 173 -3.24 -22.19 -4.83
C ARG A 173 -4.50 -21.58 -4.20
N LEU A 174 -4.61 -21.60 -2.86
CA LEU A 174 -5.73 -20.97 -2.15
C LEU A 174 -5.69 -19.45 -2.28
N LEU A 175 -4.52 -18.84 -2.10
CA LEU A 175 -4.34 -17.41 -2.26
C LEU A 175 -4.71 -16.98 -3.68
N GLU A 176 -4.23 -17.68 -4.72
CA GLU A 176 -4.50 -17.37 -6.12
C GLU A 176 -5.97 -17.51 -6.51
N ARG A 177 -6.67 -18.52 -5.97
CA ARG A 177 -8.12 -18.66 -6.14
C ARG A 177 -8.89 -17.43 -5.66
N ASN A 178 -8.39 -16.78 -4.61
CA ASN A 178 -9.04 -15.62 -3.98
C ASN A 178 -8.43 -14.27 -4.41
N ASN A 179 -7.66 -14.22 -5.49
CA ASN A 179 -6.94 -13.00 -5.92
C ASN A 179 -7.87 -11.81 -6.20
N LEU A 180 -9.06 -12.05 -6.77
CA LEU A 180 -10.05 -11.00 -7.00
C LEU A 180 -10.65 -10.46 -5.71
N GLN A 181 -10.65 -11.27 -4.65
CA GLN A 181 -11.24 -10.86 -3.38
C GLN A 181 -10.32 -9.89 -2.63
N TYR A 182 -9.02 -10.17 -2.65
CA TYR A 182 -8.01 -9.47 -1.85
C TYR A 182 -6.99 -8.68 -2.69
N SER A 183 -7.36 -8.29 -3.91
CA SER A 183 -6.48 -7.58 -4.86
C SER A 183 -5.97 -6.22 -4.36
N ASN A 184 -6.57 -5.71 -3.29
CA ASN A 184 -6.27 -4.42 -2.69
C ASN A 184 -5.66 -4.55 -1.29
N SER A 185 -5.40 -5.77 -0.82
CA SER A 185 -4.90 -6.03 0.52
C SER A 185 -3.38 -6.18 0.53
N SER A 186 -2.68 -5.27 1.20
CA SER A 186 -1.22 -5.37 1.35
C SER A 186 -0.81 -6.65 2.09
N THR A 187 -1.63 -7.09 3.05
CA THR A 187 -1.41 -8.30 3.84
C THR A 187 -1.49 -9.54 2.96
N TYR A 188 -2.45 -9.59 2.03
CA TYR A 188 -2.56 -10.66 1.04
C TYR A 188 -1.30 -10.79 0.17
N PHE A 189 -0.82 -9.68 -0.41
CA PHE A 189 0.41 -9.71 -1.22
C PHE A 189 1.65 -10.04 -0.39
N SER A 190 1.72 -9.56 0.85
CA SER A 190 2.82 -9.92 1.77
C SER A 190 2.85 -11.42 2.05
N LYS A 191 1.69 -12.03 2.36
CA LYS A 191 1.57 -13.49 2.56
C LYS A 191 1.93 -14.26 1.29
N ARG A 192 1.49 -13.82 0.10
CA ARG A 192 1.88 -14.44 -1.17
C ARG A 192 3.38 -14.37 -1.45
N ALA A 193 3.98 -13.21 -1.20
CA ALA A 193 5.42 -13.02 -1.35
C ALA A 193 6.19 -14.01 -0.46
N GLU A 194 5.81 -14.14 0.80
CA GLU A 194 6.40 -15.10 1.73
C GLU A 194 6.34 -16.54 1.19
N VAL A 195 5.16 -16.98 0.75
CA VAL A 195 4.94 -18.32 0.19
C VAL A 195 5.80 -18.55 -1.06
N LYS A 196 5.85 -17.59 -1.98
CA LYS A 196 6.65 -17.69 -3.21
C LYS A 196 8.15 -17.75 -2.91
N LYS A 197 8.62 -16.99 -1.92
CA LYS A 197 10.01 -17.08 -1.43
C LYS A 197 10.34 -18.49 -0.92
N LYS A 198 9.44 -19.13 -0.16
CA LYS A 198 9.60 -20.51 0.33
C LYS A 198 9.59 -21.56 -0.79
N LEU A 199 8.96 -21.25 -1.91
CA LEU A 199 8.93 -22.07 -3.13
C LEU A 199 10.06 -21.75 -4.12
N ASN A 200 11.01 -20.88 -3.75
CA ASN A 200 12.10 -20.39 -4.61
C ASN A 200 11.63 -19.65 -5.88
N ASP A 201 10.39 -19.15 -5.91
CA ASP A 201 9.89 -18.24 -6.95
C ASP A 201 10.28 -16.80 -6.61
N TYR A 202 11.54 -16.44 -6.87
CA TYR A 202 12.08 -15.12 -6.53
C TYR A 202 11.51 -13.99 -7.39
N VAL A 203 11.13 -14.28 -8.64
CA VAL A 203 10.51 -13.30 -9.55
C VAL A 203 9.13 -12.92 -9.01
N GLY A 204 8.30 -13.91 -8.70
CA GLY A 204 6.99 -13.69 -8.11
C GLY A 204 7.06 -13.08 -6.71
N PHE A 205 8.04 -13.49 -5.88
CA PHE A 205 8.31 -12.86 -4.58
C PHE A 205 8.57 -11.35 -4.71
N LYS A 206 9.45 -10.96 -5.63
CA LYS A 206 9.79 -9.54 -5.86
C LYS A 206 8.57 -8.74 -6.32
N LYS A 207 7.80 -9.29 -7.26
CA LYS A 207 6.57 -8.68 -7.76
C LYS A 207 5.55 -8.43 -6.65
N ASP A 208 5.26 -9.45 -5.85
CA ASP A 208 4.26 -9.34 -4.78
C ASP A 208 4.76 -8.43 -3.64
N SER A 209 6.07 -8.42 -3.37
CA SER A 209 6.68 -7.54 -2.36
C SER A 209 6.57 -6.06 -2.74
N ILE A 210 6.84 -5.73 -4.02
CA ILE A 210 6.64 -4.37 -4.55
C ILE A 210 5.17 -4.00 -4.43
N LYS A 211 4.26 -4.88 -4.84
CA LYS A 211 2.82 -4.59 -4.76
C LYS A 211 2.33 -4.38 -3.33
N ALA A 212 2.81 -5.20 -2.39
CA ALA A 212 2.50 -5.02 -0.98
C ALA A 212 2.98 -3.65 -0.45
N GLN A 213 4.17 -3.21 -0.87
CA GLN A 213 4.71 -1.90 -0.48
C GLN A 213 3.92 -0.74 -1.09
N GLU A 214 3.54 -0.83 -2.36
CA GLU A 214 2.64 0.15 -3.01
C GLU A 214 1.34 0.29 -2.21
N LEU A 215 0.68 -0.82 -1.90
CA LEU A 215 -0.57 -0.81 -1.15
C LEU A 215 -0.40 -0.26 0.27
N LYS A 216 0.68 -0.59 0.98
CA LYS A 216 0.97 0.02 2.30
C LYS A 216 1.11 1.55 2.24
N ASN A 217 1.56 2.08 1.11
CA ASN A 217 1.76 3.52 0.93
C ASN A 217 0.49 4.26 0.48
N GLU A 218 -0.46 3.56 -0.13
CA GLU A 218 -1.68 4.12 -0.72
C GLU A 218 -2.93 3.84 0.12
N VAL A 219 -2.92 2.81 0.97
CA VAL A 219 -4.11 2.25 1.62
C VAL A 219 -3.98 2.38 3.13
N LEU A 220 -4.86 3.16 3.73
CA LEU A 220 -4.85 3.42 5.18
C LEU A 220 -5.66 2.39 5.98
N GLY A 221 -6.62 1.72 5.35
CA GLY A 221 -7.42 0.72 6.01
C GLY A 221 -8.20 -0.19 5.07
N GLU A 222 -8.37 -1.43 5.51
CA GLU A 222 -9.26 -2.42 4.93
C GLU A 222 -10.26 -2.88 6.01
N LEU A 223 -11.54 -2.62 5.77
CA LEU A 223 -12.62 -2.89 6.72
C LEU A 223 -13.57 -3.93 6.13
N THR A 224 -13.79 -5.01 6.88
CA THR A 224 -14.89 -5.93 6.58
C THR A 224 -16.02 -5.70 7.57
N ILE A 225 -17.18 -5.30 7.05
CA ILE A 225 -18.39 -4.97 7.80
C ILE A 225 -19.39 -6.09 7.59
N ILE A 226 -19.80 -6.71 8.68
CA ILE A 226 -20.74 -7.83 8.66
C ILE A 226 -22.15 -7.30 8.85
N THR A 227 -23.04 -7.63 7.90
CA THR A 227 -24.39 -7.05 7.81
C THR A 227 -25.51 -8.04 8.14
N LYS A 228 -25.20 -9.22 8.69
CA LYS A 228 -26.17 -10.31 8.95
C LYS A 228 -27.31 -9.91 9.92
N GLY A 229 -28.50 -9.64 9.37
CA GLY A 229 -29.71 -9.37 10.15
C GLY A 229 -29.55 -8.22 11.15
N LYS A 230 -29.98 -8.42 12.41
CA LYS A 230 -29.83 -7.42 13.50
C LYS A 230 -28.42 -7.37 14.11
N ILE A 231 -27.53 -8.30 13.77
CA ILE A 231 -26.20 -8.38 14.36
C ILE A 231 -25.21 -7.75 13.39
N LYS A 232 -24.77 -6.54 13.73
CA LYS A 232 -23.78 -5.79 12.98
C LYS A 232 -22.48 -5.80 13.76
N ARG A 233 -21.42 -6.38 13.18
CA ARG A 233 -20.09 -6.51 13.79
C ARG A 233 -19.02 -6.19 12.74
N VAL A 234 -17.82 -5.84 13.21
CA VAL A 234 -16.68 -5.58 12.34
C VAL A 234 -15.56 -6.57 12.62
N VAL A 235 -15.07 -7.15 11.53
CA VAL A 235 -13.86 -7.96 11.52
C VAL A 235 -12.86 -7.15 10.68
N SER A 236 -11.98 -6.40 11.36
CA SER A 236 -10.94 -5.67 10.64
C SER A 236 -9.92 -6.67 10.10
N ILE A 237 -9.81 -6.77 8.78
CA ILE A 237 -8.78 -7.59 8.14
C ILE A 237 -7.71 -6.63 7.65
N GLY A 238 -6.78 -6.27 8.55
CA GLY A 238 -5.63 -5.41 8.22
C GLY A 238 -5.92 -3.92 8.35
N VAL A 239 -5.72 -3.39 9.56
CA VAL A 239 -5.20 -2.02 9.66
C VAL A 239 -3.72 -2.13 9.33
N VAL A 240 -3.19 -1.23 8.50
CA VAL A 240 -1.74 -1.02 8.44
C VAL A 240 -1.38 -0.39 9.78
N GLU A 241 -1.24 -1.22 10.82
CA GLU A 241 -0.73 -0.76 12.11
C GLU A 241 0.70 -0.30 11.86
N THR A 242 0.87 1.00 11.65
CA THR A 242 2.14 1.68 11.84
C THR A 242 2.40 1.67 13.33
N LYS A 243 2.75 0.51 13.89
CA LYS A 243 3.42 0.50 15.19
C LYS A 243 4.72 1.23 14.99
N ASP A 244 4.74 2.47 15.43
CA ASP A 244 5.96 3.22 15.65
C ASP A 244 6.88 2.34 16.48
N VAL A 245 7.96 1.89 15.85
CA VAL A 245 9.16 1.43 16.55
C VAL A 245 9.79 2.69 17.15
N ILE A 246 9.14 3.29 18.16
CA ILE A 246 9.83 4.11 19.13
C ILE A 246 10.46 3.10 20.09
N ARG A 247 11.63 2.59 19.71
CA ARG A 247 12.57 2.06 20.68
C ARG A 247 12.96 3.24 21.57
N ASN A 248 12.33 3.33 22.73
CA ASN A 248 12.94 4.03 23.86
C ASN A 248 14.23 3.29 24.18
N GLN A 249 15.37 3.84 23.74
CA GLN A 249 16.65 3.61 24.36
C GLN A 249 16.74 4.62 25.50
N ASN A 250 16.32 4.20 26.68
CA ASN A 250 16.85 4.69 27.94
C ASN A 250 17.75 3.59 28.50
#